data_AF-A0A6F8T924-F1
#
_entry.id   AF-A0A6F8T924-F1
#
_cell.length_a   1.000
_cell.length_b   1.000
_cell.length_c   1.000
_cell.angle_alpha   90.00
_cell.angle_beta   90.00
_cell.angle_gamma   90.00
#
_symmetry.space_group_name_H-M   'P 1'
#
loop_
_entity.id
_entity.type
_entity.pdbx_description
1 polymer ?
#
loop_
_entity_poly.entity_id
_entity_poly.type
_entity_poly.pdbx_seq_one_letter_code
_entity_poly.pdbx_strand_id
1 'polypeptide(L)'
;MPSERYCRQINLLGEENQLKLAEASVLVIGVGGIGSPALMYLVAGGIGKVGFIDYDFVTLSNLHRQILYTEHDIGSTKSSIAYQKLSSINSETNLIEYNSKLNIEIANTIIDMGPHVWNKIKEK
;
A
#
# COMPACT_ATOMS: atom_id res chain seq x y z
N MET A 1 11.12 18.64 9.53
CA MET A 1 11.79 17.90 10.63
C MET A 1 11.75 16.44 10.25
N PRO A 2 12.86 15.69 10.34
CA PRO A 2 12.73 14.23 10.24
C PRO A 2 11.80 13.82 11.37
N SER A 3 10.62 13.29 11.04
CA SER A 3 9.68 12.86 12.08
C SER A 3 10.37 11.80 12.94
N GLU A 4 10.10 11.81 14.25
CA GLU A 4 10.65 10.83 15.20
C GLU A 4 10.53 9.39 14.65
N ARG A 5 9.47 9.14 13.90
CA ARG A 5 9.17 7.90 13.15
C ARG A 5 10.32 7.43 12.26
N TYR A 6 10.92 8.31 11.44
CA TYR A 6 11.92 7.92 10.44
C TYR A 6 13.37 8.12 10.88
N CYS A 7 13.63 8.66 12.07
CA CYS A 7 14.99 8.98 12.53
C CYS A 7 15.97 7.78 12.39
N ARG A 8 15.52 6.57 12.75
CA ARG A 8 16.35 5.34 12.59
C ARG A 8 16.55 4.94 11.13
N GLN A 9 15.55 5.16 10.27
CA GLN A 9 15.63 4.84 8.84
C GLN A 9 16.57 5.84 8.13
N ILE A 10 16.47 7.13 8.47
CA ILE A 10 17.34 8.19 7.97
C ILE A 10 18.80 7.95 8.37
N ASN A 11 19.07 7.51 9.60
CA ASN A 11 20.43 7.18 10.01
C ASN A 11 21.05 6.02 9.20
N LEU A 12 20.24 5.10 8.68
CA LEU A 12 20.70 3.96 7.88
C LEU A 12 20.79 4.28 6.38
N LEU A 13 19.77 4.97 5.84
CA LEU A 13 19.58 5.17 4.40
C LEU A 13 20.02 6.56 3.93
N GLY A 14 20.13 7.54 4.84
CA GLY A 14 20.33 8.95 4.54
C GLY A 14 19.01 9.71 4.29
N GLU A 15 19.00 11.01 4.59
CA GLU A 15 17.82 11.88 4.48
C GLU A 15 17.31 11.97 3.03
N GLU A 16 18.20 12.09 2.05
CA GLU A 16 17.84 12.15 0.63
C GLU A 16 17.06 10.92 0.18
N ASN A 17 17.44 9.73 0.64
CA ASN A 17 16.75 8.49 0.27
C ASN A 17 15.41 8.35 0.98
N GLN A 18 15.28 8.86 2.21
CA GLN A 18 13.98 8.91 2.88
C GLN A 18 13.01 9.86 2.17
N LEU A 19 13.50 11.00 1.67
CA LEU A 19 12.71 11.90 0.83
C LEU A 19 12.25 11.22 -0.47
N LYS A 20 13.12 10.44 -1.13
CA LYS A 20 12.73 9.65 -2.30
C LYS A 20 11.62 8.63 -1.99
N LEU A 21 11.64 8.00 -0.81
CA LEU A 21 10.53 7.13 -0.38
C LEU A 21 9.24 7.94 -0.19
N ALA A 22 9.32 9.10 0.46
CA ALA A 22 8.17 9.98 0.67
C ALA A 22 7.57 10.53 -0.64
N GLU A 23 8.35 10.64 -1.71
CA GLU A 23 7.86 11.03 -3.05
C GLU A 23 7.37 9.85 -3.90
N ALA A 24 7.69 8.61 -3.48
CA ALA A 24 7.37 7.42 -4.25
C ALA A 24 5.87 7.07 -4.19
N SER A 25 5.40 6.45 -5.28
CA SER A 25 4.06 5.87 -5.40
C SER A 25 4.16 4.38 -5.73
N VAL A 26 3.45 3.54 -4.98
CA VAL A 26 3.45 2.08 -5.17
C VAL A 26 2.02 1.56 -5.27
N LEU A 27 1.78 0.58 -6.16
CA LEU A 27 0.54 -0.18 -6.24
C LEU A 27 0.80 -1.64 -5.85
N VAL A 28 0.00 -2.17 -4.93
CA VAL A 28 0.03 -3.59 -4.55
C VAL A 28 -1.23 -4.30 -5.03
N ILE A 29 -1.06 -5.34 -5.86
CA ILE A 29 -2.17 -6.14 -6.38
C ILE A 29 -2.33 -7.40 -5.55
N GLY A 30 -3.43 -7.48 -4.81
CA GLY A 30 -3.73 -8.52 -3.84
C GLY A 30 -3.18 -8.19 -2.46
N VAL A 31 -4.05 -8.19 -1.45
CA VAL A 31 -3.76 -7.98 -0.03
C VAL A 31 -3.88 -9.31 0.72
N GLY A 32 -3.29 -10.36 0.13
CA GLY A 32 -3.21 -11.72 0.66
C GLY A 32 -1.90 -11.98 1.39
N GLY A 33 -1.42 -13.24 1.37
CA GLY A 33 -0.26 -13.65 2.20
C GLY A 33 1.07 -12.96 1.89
N ILE A 34 1.21 -12.38 0.70
CA ILE A 34 2.41 -11.62 0.28
C ILE A 34 2.15 -10.12 0.36
N GLY A 35 1.01 -9.66 -0.17
CA GLY A 35 0.68 -8.24 -0.20
C GLY A 35 0.47 -7.64 1.19
N SER A 36 -0.10 -8.42 2.12
CA SER A 36 -0.31 -8.01 3.52
C SER A 36 0.98 -7.54 4.21
N PRO A 37 2.04 -8.38 4.34
CA PRO A 37 3.29 -7.92 4.94
C PRO A 37 4.00 -6.86 4.09
N ALA A 38 3.94 -6.94 2.76
CA ALA A 38 4.54 -5.94 1.89
C ALA A 38 3.97 -4.53 2.15
N LEU A 39 2.64 -4.41 2.23
CA LEU A 39 1.96 -3.15 2.52
C LEU A 39 2.33 -2.60 3.89
N MET A 40 2.38 -3.44 4.92
CA MET A 40 2.79 -3.01 6.26
C MET A 40 4.18 -2.36 6.25
N TYR A 41 5.15 -2.96 5.54
CA TYR A 41 6.51 -2.40 5.45
C TYR A 41 6.64 -1.21 4.52
N LEU A 42 5.88 -1.16 3.40
CA LEU A 42 5.86 0.02 2.52
C LEU A 42 5.33 1.25 3.26
N VAL A 43 4.24 1.08 4.01
CA VAL A 43 3.61 2.15 4.79
C VAL A 43 4.49 2.56 5.98
N ALA A 44 5.03 1.59 6.74
CA ALA A 44 5.95 1.88 7.85
C ALA A 44 7.30 2.48 7.39
N GLY A 45 7.73 2.14 6.17
CA GLY A 45 8.95 2.67 5.53
C GLY A 45 8.80 4.09 5.00
N GLY A 46 7.60 4.67 5.06
CA GLY A 46 7.37 6.05 4.66
C GLY A 46 7.21 6.25 3.16
N ILE A 47 6.69 5.26 2.42
CA ILE A 47 6.23 5.49 1.05
C ILE A 47 5.10 6.54 1.07
N GLY A 48 5.22 7.56 0.24
CA GLY A 48 4.28 8.69 0.22
C GLY A 48 2.88 8.32 -0.21
N LYS A 49 2.76 7.51 -1.25
CA LYS A 49 1.46 7.08 -1.80
C LYS A 49 1.44 5.57 -2.03
N VAL A 50 0.47 4.89 -1.42
CA VAL A 50 0.31 3.44 -1.57
C VAL A 50 -1.11 3.11 -1.98
N GLY A 51 -1.27 2.63 -3.22
CA GLY A 51 -2.50 2.05 -3.70
C GLY A 51 -2.52 0.54 -3.47
N PHE A 52 -3.68 -0.04 -3.19
CA PHE A 52 -3.83 -1.49 -3.14
C PHE A 52 -5.21 -1.95 -3.62
N ILE A 53 -5.23 -3.14 -4.22
CA ILE A 53 -6.44 -3.73 -4.80
C ILE A 53 -6.66 -5.15 -4.28
N ASP A 54 -7.85 -5.41 -3.73
CA ASP A 54 -8.29 -6.74 -3.33
C ASP A 54 -9.83 -6.79 -3.27
N TYR A 55 -10.41 -7.89 -3.70
CA TYR A 55 -11.87 -8.11 -3.77
C TYR A 55 -12.36 -9.23 -2.85
N ASP A 56 -11.44 -9.92 -2.17
CA ASP A 56 -11.77 -11.01 -1.28
C ASP A 56 -12.25 -10.51 0.09
N PHE A 57 -12.90 -11.41 0.83
CA PHE A 57 -13.21 -11.24 2.24
C PHE A 57 -12.16 -11.93 3.11
N VAL A 58 -12.01 -11.43 4.34
CA VAL A 58 -11.23 -12.10 5.37
C VAL A 58 -11.94 -13.40 5.78
N THR A 59 -11.19 -14.50 5.82
CA THR A 59 -11.68 -15.81 6.25
C THR A 59 -10.71 -16.45 7.24
N LEU A 60 -11.20 -17.35 8.09
CA LEU A 60 -10.38 -18.03 9.10
C LEU A 60 -9.16 -18.74 8.48
N SER A 61 -9.33 -19.40 7.33
CA SER A 61 -8.26 -20.11 6.62
C SER A 61 -7.16 -19.19 6.07
N ASN A 62 -7.37 -17.87 6.07
CA ASN A 62 -6.40 -16.87 5.60
C ASN A 62 -5.45 -16.43 6.72
N LEU A 63 -5.87 -16.50 8.00
CA LEU A 63 -5.19 -15.84 9.11
C LEU A 63 -3.79 -16.37 9.42
N HIS A 64 -3.49 -17.64 9.13
CA HIS A 64 -2.17 -18.23 9.37
C HIS A 64 -1.04 -17.58 8.55
N ARG A 65 -1.36 -16.85 7.48
CA ARG A 65 -0.36 -16.21 6.59
C ARG A 65 -0.66 -14.76 6.24
N GLN A 66 -1.81 -14.22 6.64
CA GLN A 66 -2.23 -12.85 6.34
C GLN A 66 -2.30 -12.04 7.63
N ILE A 67 -1.11 -11.72 8.16
CA ILE A 67 -0.92 -11.16 9.50
C ILE A 67 -1.49 -9.74 9.69
N LEU A 68 -1.91 -9.08 8.60
CA LEU A 68 -2.65 -7.83 8.69
C LEU A 68 -4.05 -8.03 9.28
N TYR A 69 -4.63 -9.23 9.18
CA TYR A 69 -6.00 -9.52 9.64
C TYR A 69 -6.03 -10.30 10.96
N THR A 70 -7.14 -10.18 11.69
CA THR A 70 -7.43 -10.90 12.92
C THR A 70 -8.79 -11.60 12.82
N GLU A 71 -9.14 -12.42 13.82
CA GLU A 71 -10.45 -13.10 13.85
C GLU A 71 -11.63 -12.13 13.89
N HIS A 72 -11.46 -10.93 14.45
CA HIS A 72 -12.48 -9.89 14.46
C HIS A 72 -12.84 -9.34 13.08
N ASP A 73 -11.95 -9.53 12.09
CA ASP A 73 -12.14 -9.00 10.74
C ASP A 73 -12.88 -9.98 9.82
N ILE A 74 -13.13 -11.22 10.25
CA ILE A 74 -13.73 -12.27 9.42
C ILE A 74 -15.08 -11.78 8.85
N GLY A 75 -15.26 -11.95 7.55
CA GLY A 75 -16.45 -11.49 6.81
C GLY A 75 -16.38 -10.04 6.33
N SER A 76 -15.38 -9.27 6.75
CA SER A 76 -15.11 -7.93 6.20
C SER A 76 -14.26 -8.03 4.93
N THR A 77 -14.32 -7.02 4.07
CA THR A 77 -13.49 -6.99 2.86
C THR A 77 -12.04 -6.75 3.24
N LYS A 78 -11.13 -7.51 2.60
CA LYS A 78 -9.69 -7.41 2.86
C LYS A 78 -9.17 -5.99 2.64
N SER A 79 -9.57 -5.39 1.54
CA SER A 79 -9.24 -4.02 1.15
C SER A 79 -9.65 -3.00 2.22
N SER A 80 -10.86 -3.08 2.77
CA SER A 80 -11.34 -2.10 3.76
C SER A 80 -10.61 -2.20 5.09
N ILE A 81 -10.43 -3.43 5.59
CA ILE A 81 -9.67 -3.66 6.82
C ILE A 81 -8.20 -3.27 6.65
N ALA A 82 -7.63 -3.55 5.48
CA ALA A 82 -6.27 -3.13 5.16
C ALA A 82 -6.13 -1.61 5.20
N TYR A 83 -7.06 -0.86 4.61
CA TYR A 83 -7.06 0.61 4.69
C TYR A 83 -7.02 1.08 6.14
N GLN A 84 -7.96 0.63 6.98
CA GLN A 84 -8.05 1.03 8.38
C GLN A 84 -6.75 0.76 9.15
N LYS A 85 -6.20 -0.45 9.00
CA LYS A 85 -4.99 -0.87 9.71
C LYS A 85 -3.74 -0.16 9.21
N LEU A 86 -3.59 0.00 7.91
CA LEU A 86 -2.45 0.71 7.32
C LEU A 86 -2.47 2.20 7.70
N SER A 87 -3.65 2.85 7.70
CA SER A 87 -3.80 4.23 8.20
C SER A 87 -3.35 4.39 9.65
N SER A 88 -3.57 3.35 10.48
CA SER A 88 -3.11 3.36 11.88
C SER A 88 -1.59 3.16 12.04
N ILE A 89 -0.95 2.48 11.09
CA ILE A 89 0.51 2.28 11.08
C ILE A 89 1.21 3.59 10.76
N ASN A 90 0.78 4.28 9.70
CA ASN A 90 1.35 5.55 9.30
C ASN A 90 0.31 6.45 8.63
N SER A 91 -0.18 7.45 9.35
CA SER A 91 -1.16 8.41 8.86
C SER A 91 -0.60 9.44 7.87
N GLU A 92 0.73 9.50 7.69
CA GLU A 92 1.37 10.38 6.72
C GLU A 92 1.34 9.80 5.29
N THR A 93 1.13 8.49 5.15
CA THR A 93 1.03 7.83 3.83
C THR A 93 -0.37 8.04 3.24
N ASN A 94 -0.42 8.54 2.00
CA ASN A 94 -1.64 8.63 1.22
C ASN A 94 -2.05 7.24 0.69
N LEU A 95 -3.08 6.66 1.31
CA LEU A 95 -3.60 5.34 0.95
C LEU A 95 -4.76 5.42 -0.04
N ILE A 96 -4.74 4.57 -1.05
CA ILE A 96 -5.85 4.41 -2.01
C ILE A 96 -6.28 2.95 -2.06
N GLU A 97 -7.52 2.69 -1.64
CA GLU A 97 -8.13 1.37 -1.66
C GLU A 97 -8.94 1.15 -2.95
N TYR A 98 -8.77 -0.02 -3.57
CA TYR A 98 -9.65 -0.51 -4.63
C TYR A 98 -10.26 -1.85 -4.25
N ASN A 99 -11.56 -1.87 -3.94
CA ASN A 99 -12.29 -3.09 -3.63
C ASN A 99 -12.88 -3.72 -4.90
N SER A 100 -12.02 -4.35 -5.70
CA SER A 100 -12.38 -4.87 -7.02
C SER A 100 -11.37 -5.87 -7.55
N LYS A 101 -11.77 -6.72 -8.50
CA LYS A 101 -10.82 -7.49 -9.31
C LYS A 101 -10.10 -6.55 -10.26
N LEU A 102 -8.79 -6.76 -10.45
CA LEU A 102 -8.07 -6.02 -11.50
C LEU A 102 -8.66 -6.38 -12.87
N ASN A 103 -9.06 -5.35 -13.61
CA ASN A 103 -9.48 -5.45 -15.00
C ASN A 103 -8.88 -4.27 -15.79
N ILE A 104 -9.10 -4.23 -17.10
CA ILE A 104 -8.53 -3.20 -17.99
C ILE A 104 -9.01 -1.80 -17.59
N GLU A 105 -10.28 -1.65 -17.21
CA GLU A 105 -10.88 -0.37 -16.83
C GLU A 105 -10.23 0.21 -15.55
N ILE A 106 -10.08 -0.62 -14.52
CA ILE A 106 -9.43 -0.24 -13.26
C ILE A 106 -7.94 0.02 -13.49
N ALA A 107 -7.27 -0.81 -14.30
CA ALA A 107 -5.86 -0.59 -14.64
C ALA A 107 -5.66 0.77 -15.33
N ASN A 108 -6.49 1.11 -16.32
CA ASN A 108 -6.47 2.41 -16.98
C ASN A 108 -6.71 3.53 -15.97
N THR A 109 -7.75 3.40 -15.14
CA THR A 109 -8.05 4.37 -14.06
C THR A 109 -6.83 4.62 -13.16
N ILE A 110 -6.14 3.56 -12.72
CA ILE A 110 -4.97 3.68 -11.85
C ILE A 110 -3.79 4.34 -12.57
N ILE A 111 -3.53 3.96 -13.82
CA ILE A 111 -2.45 4.54 -14.64
C ILE A 111 -2.71 6.03 -14.89
N ASP A 112 -3.96 6.40 -15.19
CA ASP A 112 -4.37 7.77 -15.44
C ASP A 112 -4.31 8.64 -14.17
N MET A 113 -4.47 8.02 -12.99
CA MET A 113 -4.25 8.64 -11.68
C MET A 113 -2.77 8.69 -11.23
N GLY A 114 -1.84 8.24 -12.08
CA GLY A 114 -0.40 8.18 -11.82
C GLY A 114 0.26 9.57 -11.66
N PRO A 115 1.41 9.63 -10.95
CA PRO A 115 1.86 10.83 -10.23
C PRO A 115 2.24 12.04 -11.08
N HIS A 116 2.59 11.86 -12.35
CA HIS A 116 2.53 12.86 -13.42
C HIS A 116 2.76 12.10 -14.73
N VAL A 117 1.67 11.76 -15.43
CA VAL A 117 1.60 11.29 -16.82
C VAL A 117 2.64 10.20 -17.19
N TRP A 118 2.18 8.98 -17.42
CA TRP A 118 2.99 7.89 -18.01
C TRP A 118 3.39 8.15 -19.48
N ASN A 119 3.74 9.39 -19.84
CA ASN A 119 4.31 9.80 -21.12
C ASN A 119 5.81 9.52 -21.11
N LYS A 120 6.17 8.25 -21.27
CA LYS A 120 7.46 7.88 -21.91
C LYS A 120 7.53 6.46 -22.49
N ILE A 121 6.43 5.71 -22.51
CA ILE A 121 6.41 4.33 -23.07
C ILE A 121 5.55 4.22 -24.35
N LYS A 122 5.22 5.34 -25.01
CA LYS A 122 4.57 5.33 -26.35
C LYS A 122 5.45 5.81 -27.50
N GLU A 123 6.77 5.93 -27.30
CA GLU A 123 7.73 6.17 -28.38
C GLU A 123 8.83 5.12 -28.36
N LYS A 124 8.54 3.95 -28.92
CA LYS A 124 9.45 3.12 -29.73
C LYS A 124 8.66 2.05 -30.47
#